data_AF-A0A2G9S9I9-F1
#
_entry.id   AF-A0A2G9S9I9-F1
#
_cell.length_a   1.000
_cell.length_b   1.000
_cell.length_c   1.000
_cell.angle_alpha   90.00
_cell.angle_beta   90.00
_cell.angle_gamma   90.00
#
_symmetry.space_group_name_H-M   'P 1'
#
loop_
_entity.id
_entity.type
_entity.pdbx_description
1 polymer ?
#
loop_
_entity_poly.entity_id
_entity_poly.type
_entity_poly.pdbx_seq_one_letter_code
_entity_poly.pdbx_strand_id
1 'polypeptide(L)'
;MDLLDDSREVIRNDGLLLLQQLTKGNAAIQKIVAFENAFERLLDIITEEGNSDGGIVVEDCLILLQNLLKYNNSNQNFFKEGSYIQRMKPWFEVGDDNSGWSAQKVTNLHLMLQLVRVLVSPMNPPGATSSCQKVMYQCGLLQQLCIILMATGVPADILTETINTVSEVIRGSQINQDYFASVNAPSNPPRPAIVVLLMSMVNERQPFVLRCAVLYCFQCFLYKNQKGQAEIVATLLPSTIDATSLSAGQLLCGGLFSTDSLSNWCAAVALAHALLENSTQKEQLLRVQLATSIGNPPVSLLQQCTNILSQGDKINRRFKDVVIVTLN
;
A
#
# COMPACT_ATOMS: atom_id res chain seq x y z
N MET A 1 -32.45 -2.82 14.36
CA MET A 1 -31.87 -1.54 13.94
C MET A 1 -32.21 -0.45 14.94
N ASP A 2 -33.46 -0.38 15.40
CA ASP A 2 -33.92 0.53 16.47
C ASP A 2 -33.11 0.49 17.77
N LEU A 3 -32.45 -0.63 18.09
CA LEU A 3 -31.54 -0.73 19.23
C LEU A 3 -30.36 0.27 19.14
N LEU A 4 -29.96 0.67 17.94
CA LEU A 4 -28.91 1.68 17.74
C LEU A 4 -29.38 3.10 18.07
N ASP A 5 -30.69 3.34 18.13
CA ASP A 5 -31.29 4.62 18.50
C ASP A 5 -31.66 4.67 19.99
N ASP A 6 -31.36 3.62 20.76
CA ASP A 6 -31.66 3.59 22.20
C ASP A 6 -30.80 4.63 22.93
N SER A 7 -31.43 5.49 23.72
CA SER A 7 -30.76 6.55 24.47
C SER A 7 -29.84 6.02 25.58
N ARG A 8 -29.98 4.74 25.95
CA ARG A 8 -29.13 4.08 26.94
C ARG A 8 -27.95 3.46 26.21
N GLU A 9 -26.77 4.04 26.39
CA GLU A 9 -25.52 3.59 25.75
C GLU A 9 -25.26 2.09 25.91
N VAL A 10 -25.57 1.51 27.07
CA VAL A 10 -25.40 0.07 27.32
C VAL A 10 -26.20 -0.76 26.31
N ILE A 11 -27.45 -0.39 26.03
CA ILE A 11 -28.32 -1.12 25.10
C ILE A 11 -27.87 -0.90 23.66
N ARG A 12 -27.50 0.35 23.31
CA ARG A 12 -26.95 0.67 21.99
C ARG A 12 -25.70 -0.16 21.71
N ASN A 13 -24.76 -0.20 22.66
CA ASN A 13 -23.48 -0.88 22.52
C ASN A 13 -23.65 -2.41 22.47
N ASP A 14 -24.47 -3.01 23.34
CA ASP A 14 -24.80 -4.44 23.24
C ASP A 14 -25.57 -4.76 21.94
N GLY A 15 -26.36 -3.80 21.44
CA GLY A 15 -27.02 -3.86 20.15
C GLY A 15 -26.03 -3.96 18.97
N LEU A 16 -24.88 -3.28 19.04
CA LEU A 16 -23.81 -3.42 18.04
C LEU A 16 -23.29 -4.86 18.01
N LEU A 17 -23.01 -5.45 19.16
CA LEU A 17 -22.51 -6.82 19.29
C LEU A 17 -23.52 -7.84 18.72
N LEU A 18 -24.81 -7.65 18.99
CA LEU A 18 -25.88 -8.46 18.41
C LEU A 18 -25.86 -8.36 16.87
N LEU A 19 -25.77 -7.15 16.33
CA LEU A 19 -25.76 -6.92 14.88
C LEU A 19 -24.51 -7.51 14.22
N GLN A 20 -23.36 -7.49 14.89
CA GLN A 20 -22.16 -8.19 14.39
C GLN A 20 -22.43 -9.67 14.20
N GLN A 21 -23.02 -10.36 15.20
CA GLN A 21 -23.34 -11.78 15.06
C GLN A 21 -24.40 -12.04 14.00
N LEU A 22 -25.41 -11.17 13.89
CA LEU A 22 -26.49 -11.30 12.94
C LEU A 22 -26.03 -11.13 11.48
N THR A 23 -25.09 -10.22 11.24
CA THR A 23 -24.58 -9.89 9.89
C THR A 23 -23.44 -10.80 9.41
N LYS A 24 -22.86 -11.60 10.31
CA LYS A 24 -21.69 -12.44 10.02
C LYS A 24 -22.01 -13.49 8.96
N GLY A 25 -21.37 -13.37 7.79
CA GLY A 25 -21.48 -14.35 6.71
C GLY A 25 -22.84 -14.44 6.01
N ASN A 26 -23.75 -13.48 6.24
CA ASN A 26 -25.10 -13.50 5.66
C ASN A 26 -25.34 -12.25 4.78
N ALA A 27 -25.15 -12.42 3.47
CA ALA A 27 -25.27 -11.32 2.50
C ALA A 27 -26.68 -10.71 2.42
N ALA A 28 -27.75 -11.48 2.71
CA ALA A 28 -29.11 -10.97 2.69
C ALA A 28 -29.35 -10.03 3.88
N ILE A 29 -28.95 -10.45 5.08
CA ILE A 29 -29.04 -9.63 6.29
C ILE A 29 -28.16 -8.38 6.17
N GLN A 30 -26.94 -8.51 5.67
CA GLN A 30 -26.05 -7.36 5.46
C GLN A 30 -26.68 -6.29 4.57
N LYS A 31 -27.41 -6.69 3.52
CA LYS A 31 -28.13 -5.75 2.66
C LYS A 31 -29.28 -5.07 3.39
N ILE A 32 -30.09 -5.84 4.12
CA ILE A 32 -31.21 -5.31 4.91
C ILE A 32 -30.69 -4.27 5.92
N VAL A 33 -29.64 -4.62 6.68
CA VAL A 33 -29.04 -3.73 7.67
C VAL A 33 -28.49 -2.46 7.00
N ALA A 34 -27.85 -2.57 5.83
CA ALA A 34 -27.39 -1.39 5.10
C ALA A 34 -28.54 -0.48 4.62
N PHE A 35 -29.67 -1.06 4.18
CA PHE A 35 -30.86 -0.30 3.76
C PHE A 35 -31.55 0.40 4.93
N GLU A 36 -31.48 -0.16 6.14
CA GLU A 36 -31.97 0.44 7.38
C GLU A 36 -30.99 1.48 7.97
N ASN A 37 -30.30 2.20 7.08
CA ASN A 37 -29.38 3.31 7.38
C ASN A 37 -28.23 3.00 8.35
N ALA A 38 -27.75 1.76 8.38
CA ALA A 38 -26.64 1.39 9.28
C ALA A 38 -25.35 2.18 9.02
N PHE A 39 -25.02 2.49 7.76
CA PHE A 39 -23.76 3.16 7.44
C PHE A 39 -23.68 4.56 8.05
N GLU A 40 -24.72 5.37 7.91
CA GLU A 40 -24.75 6.72 8.50
C GLU A 40 -24.63 6.64 10.02
N ARG A 41 -25.47 5.83 10.67
CA ARG A 41 -25.50 5.68 12.13
C ARG A 41 -24.16 5.21 12.71
N LEU A 42 -23.53 4.20 12.11
CA LEU A 42 -22.24 3.69 12.58
C LEU A 42 -21.13 4.72 12.42
N LEU A 43 -21.13 5.47 11.32
CA LEU A 43 -20.15 6.54 11.09
C LEU A 43 -20.36 7.73 12.04
N ASP A 44 -21.60 8.04 12.40
CA ASP A 44 -21.92 9.05 13.40
C ASP A 44 -21.43 8.63 14.78
N ILE A 45 -21.73 7.42 15.24
CA ILE A 45 -21.20 6.88 16.50
C ILE A 45 -19.66 6.95 16.52
N ILE A 46 -18.99 6.50 15.44
CA ILE A 46 -17.51 6.59 15.36
C ILE A 46 -17.02 8.04 15.51
N THR A 47 -17.72 9.00 14.91
CA THR A 47 -17.33 10.41 14.96
C THR A 47 -17.57 11.01 16.35
N GLU A 48 -18.72 10.72 16.96
CA GLU A 48 -19.09 11.18 18.31
C GLU A 48 -18.15 10.64 19.39
N GLU A 49 -17.70 9.40 19.24
CA GLU A 49 -16.74 8.74 20.15
C GLU A 49 -15.28 9.14 19.89
N GLY A 50 -15.00 10.06 18.96
CA GLY A 50 -13.66 10.60 18.73
C GLY A 50 -12.80 9.81 17.73
N ASN A 51 -13.41 9.14 16.75
CA ASN A 51 -12.72 8.34 15.73
C ASN A 51 -11.77 7.31 16.35
N SER A 52 -10.50 7.27 15.93
CA SER A 52 -9.55 6.24 16.38
C SER A 52 -9.26 6.32 17.88
N ASP A 53 -9.44 7.48 18.51
CA ASP A 53 -9.25 7.68 19.95
C ASP A 53 -10.42 7.15 20.80
N GLY A 54 -11.53 6.76 20.15
CA GLY A 54 -12.65 6.13 20.83
C GLY A 54 -12.31 4.76 21.41
N GLY A 55 -13.10 4.32 22.38
CA GLY A 55 -12.92 3.04 23.05
C GLY A 55 -13.37 1.84 22.22
N ILE A 56 -13.74 0.77 22.91
CA ILE A 56 -14.22 -0.49 22.33
C ILE A 56 -15.47 -0.28 21.45
N VAL A 57 -16.30 0.73 21.74
CA VAL A 57 -17.49 1.05 20.94
C VAL A 57 -17.11 1.36 19.48
N VAL A 58 -15.99 2.05 19.25
CA VAL A 58 -15.51 2.33 17.89
C VAL A 58 -15.04 1.04 17.21
N GLU A 59 -14.29 0.20 17.92
CA GLU A 59 -13.89 -1.12 17.43
C GLU A 59 -15.12 -1.92 16.98
N ASP A 60 -16.17 -1.96 17.80
CA ASP A 60 -17.38 -2.69 17.52
C ASP A 60 -18.14 -2.17 16.30
N CYS A 61 -18.21 -0.85 16.14
CA CYS A 61 -18.75 -0.21 14.93
C CYS A 61 -17.93 -0.58 13.68
N LEU A 62 -16.61 -0.56 13.76
CA LEU A 62 -15.72 -0.88 12.65
C LEU A 62 -15.82 -2.37 12.24
N ILE A 63 -15.94 -3.29 13.21
CA ILE A 63 -16.18 -4.71 12.95
C ILE A 63 -17.52 -4.92 12.25
N LEU A 64 -18.58 -4.22 12.70
CA LEU A 64 -19.88 -4.29 12.04
C LEU A 64 -19.83 -3.73 10.62
N LEU A 65 -19.20 -2.58 10.40
CA LEU A 65 -18.95 -2.03 9.05
C LEU A 65 -18.21 -3.03 8.17
N GLN A 66 -17.22 -3.74 8.72
CA GLN A 66 -16.46 -4.74 7.97
C GLN A 66 -17.35 -5.91 7.58
N ASN A 67 -18.21 -6.41 8.48
CA ASN A 67 -19.19 -7.45 8.13
C ASN A 67 -20.13 -7.00 7.01
N LEU A 68 -20.54 -5.73 7.00
CA LEU A 68 -21.45 -5.19 5.99
C LEU A 68 -20.80 -5.02 4.61
N LEU A 69 -19.48 -4.78 4.54
CA LEU A 69 -18.77 -4.45 3.29
C LEU A 69 -17.96 -5.61 2.72
N LYS A 70 -17.37 -6.46 3.57
CA LYS A 70 -16.46 -7.52 3.14
C LYS A 70 -17.21 -8.58 2.33
N TYR A 71 -16.73 -8.84 1.11
CA TYR A 71 -17.35 -9.76 0.15
C TYR A 71 -18.81 -9.42 -0.23
N ASN A 72 -19.24 -8.17 -0.07
CA ASN A 72 -20.58 -7.72 -0.42
C ASN A 72 -20.54 -6.53 -1.41
N ASN A 73 -20.43 -6.85 -2.70
CA ASN A 73 -20.33 -5.85 -3.78
C ASN A 73 -21.51 -4.86 -3.80
N SER A 74 -22.72 -5.32 -3.44
CA SER A 74 -23.92 -4.47 -3.39
C SER A 74 -23.77 -3.39 -2.32
N ASN A 75 -23.32 -3.78 -1.13
CA ASN A 75 -23.12 -2.85 -0.03
C ASN A 75 -21.91 -1.93 -0.27
N GLN A 76 -20.83 -2.42 -0.88
CA GLN A 76 -19.71 -1.56 -1.28
C GLN A 76 -20.15 -0.49 -2.29
N ASN A 77 -20.96 -0.86 -3.28
CA ASN A 77 -21.52 0.10 -4.23
C ASN A 77 -22.44 1.11 -3.53
N PHE A 78 -23.33 0.65 -2.65
CA PHE A 78 -24.20 1.52 -1.85
C PHE A 78 -23.38 2.48 -0.98
N PHE A 79 -22.31 2.00 -0.35
CA PHE A 79 -21.40 2.81 0.46
C PHE A 79 -20.72 3.92 -0.36
N LYS A 80 -20.30 3.60 -1.59
CA LYS A 80 -19.72 4.57 -2.52
C LYS A 80 -20.77 5.59 -3.00
N GLU A 81 -21.92 5.14 -3.48
CA GLU A 81 -22.97 6.04 -4.01
C GLU A 81 -23.58 6.93 -2.92
N GLY A 82 -23.66 6.43 -1.68
CA GLY A 82 -24.05 7.21 -0.50
C GLY A 82 -23.01 8.22 -0.02
N SER A 83 -21.90 8.39 -0.74
CA SER A 83 -20.82 9.34 -0.40
C SER A 83 -20.17 9.07 0.96
N TYR A 84 -20.21 7.85 1.48
CA TYR A 84 -19.66 7.52 2.80
C TYR A 84 -18.12 7.40 2.81
N ILE A 85 -17.48 7.22 1.64
CA ILE A 85 -16.01 7.16 1.54
C ILE A 85 -15.35 8.44 2.05
N GLN A 86 -15.95 9.61 1.82
CA GLN A 86 -15.38 10.89 2.28
C GLN A 86 -15.36 11.00 3.80
N ARG A 87 -16.23 10.25 4.50
CA ARG A 87 -16.26 10.18 5.96
C ARG A 87 -15.15 9.33 6.56
N MET A 88 -14.40 8.59 5.73
CA MET A 88 -13.22 7.86 6.17
C MET A 88 -11.99 8.76 6.31
N LYS A 89 -11.96 9.94 5.66
CA LYS A 89 -10.80 10.83 5.69
C LYS A 89 -10.43 11.29 7.12
N PRO A 90 -11.36 11.78 7.96
CA PRO A 90 -11.03 12.25 9.31
C PRO A 90 -10.41 11.18 10.22
N TRP A 91 -10.64 9.89 9.93
CA TRP A 91 -10.03 8.78 10.68
C TRP A 91 -8.50 8.80 10.63
N PHE A 92 -7.94 9.35 9.57
CA PHE A 92 -6.51 9.37 9.29
C PHE A 92 -5.89 10.75 9.55
N GLU A 93 -6.65 11.69 10.12
CA GLU A 93 -6.13 12.96 10.64
C GLU A 93 -5.57 12.75 12.05
N VAL A 94 -4.60 11.82 12.16
CA VAL A 94 -3.94 11.49 13.42
C VAL A 94 -2.93 12.58 13.78
N GLY A 95 -3.09 13.20 14.94
CA GLY A 95 -2.19 14.25 15.44
C GLY A 95 -0.83 13.71 15.88
N ASP A 96 0.12 14.63 16.09
CA ASP A 96 1.43 14.33 16.66
C ASP A 96 1.27 14.04 18.15
N ASP A 97 1.02 12.76 18.47
CA ASP A 97 0.65 12.34 19.81
C ASP A 97 1.92 12.16 20.66
N ASN A 98 2.38 13.27 21.25
CA ASN A 98 3.54 13.32 22.16
C ASN A 98 3.42 12.35 23.35
N SER A 99 2.21 11.85 23.64
CA SER A 99 1.92 10.92 24.73
C SER A 99 2.04 9.44 24.33
N GLY A 100 2.23 9.15 23.04
CA GLY A 100 2.26 7.79 22.51
C GLY A 100 0.85 7.23 22.25
N TRP A 101 0.76 6.23 21.37
CA TRP A 101 -0.52 5.67 20.94
C TRP A 101 -0.99 4.56 21.89
N SER A 102 -2.26 4.60 22.30
CA SER A 102 -2.86 3.53 23.08
C SER A 102 -3.05 2.25 22.25
N ALA A 103 -3.09 1.09 22.90
CA ALA A 103 -3.36 -0.17 22.21
C ALA A 103 -4.71 -0.15 21.48
N GLN A 104 -5.74 0.48 22.08
CA GLN A 104 -7.06 0.60 21.46
C GLN A 104 -7.03 1.47 20.20
N LYS A 105 -6.31 2.60 20.22
CA LYS A 105 -6.14 3.47 19.05
C LYS A 105 -5.49 2.72 17.89
N VAL A 106 -4.47 1.93 18.18
CA VAL A 106 -3.82 1.05 17.21
C VAL A 106 -4.81 0.04 16.63
N THR A 107 -5.59 -0.66 17.47
CA THR A 107 -6.63 -1.61 17.02
C THR A 107 -7.67 -0.94 16.11
N ASN A 108 -8.20 0.21 16.52
CA ASN A 108 -9.19 0.95 15.75
C ASN A 108 -8.65 1.36 14.38
N LEU A 109 -7.42 1.91 14.35
CA LEU A 109 -6.83 2.37 13.11
C LEU A 109 -6.48 1.21 12.15
N HIS A 110 -6.09 0.04 12.67
CA HIS A 110 -5.95 -1.18 11.87
C HIS A 110 -7.27 -1.55 11.17
N LEU A 111 -8.38 -1.53 11.90
CA LEU A 111 -9.70 -1.83 11.32
C LEU A 111 -10.15 -0.77 10.31
N MET A 112 -9.87 0.51 10.56
CA MET A 112 -10.13 1.61 9.63
C MET A 112 -9.35 1.43 8.32
N LEU A 113 -8.05 1.09 8.39
CA LEU A 113 -7.23 0.78 7.21
C LEU A 113 -7.79 -0.43 6.45
N GLN A 114 -8.20 -1.49 7.16
CA GLN A 114 -8.83 -2.66 6.53
C GLN A 114 -10.13 -2.32 5.80
N LEU A 115 -10.96 -1.41 6.33
CA LEU A 115 -12.19 -0.97 5.65
C LEU A 115 -11.88 -0.25 4.33
N VAL A 116 -10.85 0.60 4.31
CA VAL A 116 -10.37 1.21 3.05
C VAL A 116 -9.96 0.13 2.05
N ARG A 117 -9.15 -0.84 2.49
CA ARG A 117 -8.70 -1.98 1.66
C ARG A 117 -9.83 -2.84 1.13
N VAL A 118 -10.89 -3.06 1.90
CA VAL A 118 -12.09 -3.80 1.45
C VAL A 118 -12.73 -3.13 0.22
N LEU A 119 -12.77 -1.80 0.16
CA LEU A 119 -13.38 -1.06 -0.95
C LEU A 119 -12.54 -1.07 -2.23
N VAL A 120 -11.23 -1.22 -2.11
CA VAL A 120 -10.28 -1.23 -3.25
C VAL A 120 -9.56 -2.57 -3.43
N SER A 121 -10.14 -3.65 -2.89
CA SER A 121 -9.51 -4.97 -2.95
C SER A 121 -9.27 -5.40 -4.40
N PRO A 122 -8.09 -5.99 -4.72
CA PRO A 122 -7.84 -6.61 -6.02
C PRO A 122 -8.80 -7.76 -6.37
N MET A 123 -9.52 -8.30 -5.37
CA MET A 123 -10.50 -9.38 -5.54
C MET A 123 -11.90 -8.87 -5.91
N ASN A 124 -12.16 -7.57 -5.81
CA ASN A 124 -13.44 -6.98 -6.21
C ASN A 124 -13.55 -6.91 -7.75
N PRO A 125 -14.77 -6.75 -8.30
CA PRO A 125 -14.95 -6.44 -9.71
C PRO A 125 -14.10 -5.20 -10.10
N PRO A 126 -13.30 -5.24 -11.19
CA PRO A 126 -12.35 -4.16 -11.51
C PRO A 126 -12.98 -2.76 -11.56
N GLY A 127 -14.19 -2.64 -12.12
CA GLY A 127 -14.90 -1.36 -12.18
C GLY A 127 -15.30 -0.80 -10.81
N ALA A 128 -15.63 -1.67 -9.84
CA ALA A 128 -15.93 -1.25 -8.48
C ALA A 128 -14.70 -0.65 -7.80
N THR A 129 -13.57 -1.36 -7.82
CA THR A 129 -12.29 -0.89 -7.28
C THR A 129 -11.86 0.43 -7.90
N SER A 130 -11.85 0.53 -9.23
CA SER A 130 -11.45 1.76 -9.93
C SER A 130 -12.35 2.95 -9.59
N SER A 131 -13.66 2.73 -9.40
CA SER A 131 -14.57 3.80 -8.99
C SER A 131 -14.30 4.29 -7.56
N CYS A 132 -14.03 3.38 -6.62
CA CYS A 132 -13.64 3.73 -5.25
C CYS A 132 -12.30 4.46 -5.21
N GLN A 133 -11.27 3.96 -5.91
CA GLN A 133 -9.94 4.58 -6.01
C GLN A 133 -10.04 6.05 -6.49
N LYS A 134 -10.93 6.33 -7.45
CA LYS A 134 -11.18 7.70 -7.94
C LYS A 134 -11.82 8.58 -6.86
N VAL A 135 -12.83 8.09 -6.15
CA VAL A 135 -13.48 8.84 -5.06
C VAL A 135 -12.48 9.13 -3.93
N MET A 136 -11.64 8.15 -3.56
CA MET A 136 -10.62 8.31 -2.53
C MET A 136 -9.60 9.40 -2.87
N TYR A 137 -9.25 9.57 -4.15
CA TYR A 137 -8.44 10.69 -4.60
C TYR A 137 -9.19 12.02 -4.54
N GLN A 138 -10.44 12.05 -5.01
CA GLN A 138 -11.25 13.26 -5.07
C GLN A 138 -11.58 13.84 -3.68
N CYS A 139 -11.86 12.99 -2.70
CA CYS A 139 -12.18 13.44 -1.33
C CYS A 139 -10.94 13.73 -0.47
N GLY A 140 -9.72 13.48 -0.98
CA GLY A 140 -8.49 13.73 -0.23
C GLY A 140 -8.01 12.56 0.65
N LEU A 141 -8.64 11.39 0.57
CA LEU A 141 -8.31 10.25 1.43
C LEU A 141 -6.92 9.67 1.11
N LEU A 142 -6.57 9.51 -0.17
CA LEU A 142 -5.23 9.04 -0.56
C LEU A 142 -4.14 10.00 -0.06
N GLN A 143 -4.40 11.30 -0.15
CA GLN A 143 -3.51 12.36 0.30
C GLN A 143 -3.30 12.26 1.80
N GLN A 144 -4.37 12.06 2.58
CA GLN A 144 -4.30 11.89 4.01
C GLN A 144 -3.50 10.64 4.43
N LEU A 145 -3.69 9.51 3.74
CA LEU A 145 -2.89 8.30 3.98
C LEU A 145 -1.39 8.51 3.68
N CYS A 146 -1.06 9.29 2.64
CA CYS A 146 0.33 9.63 2.34
C CYS A 146 0.96 10.57 3.39
N ILE A 147 0.17 11.42 4.04
CA ILE A 147 0.65 12.22 5.18
C ILE A 147 1.07 11.32 6.33
N ILE A 148 0.26 10.31 6.69
CA ILE A 148 0.63 9.31 7.72
C ILE A 148 1.92 8.58 7.35
N LEU A 149 2.06 8.16 6.08
CA LEU A 149 3.26 7.44 5.61
C LEU A 149 4.54 8.26 5.82
N MET A 150 4.46 9.59 5.78
CA MET A 150 5.59 10.51 5.95
C MET A 150 5.72 11.06 7.38
N ALA A 151 4.78 10.73 8.27
CA ALA A 151 4.75 11.24 9.63
C ALA A 151 5.77 10.51 10.52
N THR A 152 6.31 11.25 11.49
CA THR A 152 7.13 10.68 12.57
C THR A 152 6.25 10.18 13.71
N GLY A 153 6.73 9.21 14.50
CA GLY A 153 6.01 8.73 15.68
C GLY A 153 4.89 7.71 15.43
N VAL A 154 4.60 7.37 14.17
CA VAL A 154 3.62 6.33 13.82
C VAL A 154 4.14 4.93 14.21
N PRO A 155 3.36 4.11 14.93
CA PRO A 155 3.73 2.72 15.23
C PRO A 155 4.09 1.91 13.97
N ALA A 156 5.08 1.04 14.07
CA ALA A 156 5.65 0.35 12.90
C ALA A 156 4.64 -0.57 12.18
N ASP A 157 3.73 -1.18 12.93
CA ASP A 157 2.63 -2.01 12.42
C ASP A 157 1.57 -1.18 11.69
N ILE A 158 1.19 -0.01 12.23
CA ILE A 158 0.31 0.95 11.56
C ILE A 158 0.96 1.48 10.28
N LEU A 159 2.25 1.81 10.32
CA LEU A 159 2.98 2.26 9.14
C LEU A 159 2.98 1.18 8.05
N THR A 160 3.21 -0.08 8.43
CA THR A 160 3.18 -1.23 7.50
C THR A 160 1.81 -1.39 6.85
N GLU A 161 0.72 -1.34 7.63
CA GLU A 161 -0.64 -1.44 7.09
C GLU A 161 -1.07 -0.20 6.29
N THR A 162 -0.57 0.98 6.64
CA THR A 162 -0.76 2.21 5.85
C THR A 162 -0.11 2.06 4.47
N ILE A 163 1.11 1.52 4.39
CA ILE A 163 1.79 1.24 3.12
C ILE A 163 0.96 0.23 2.30
N ASN A 164 0.50 -0.87 2.90
CA ASN A 164 -0.34 -1.86 2.21
C ASN A 164 -1.66 -1.24 1.71
N THR A 165 -2.25 -0.33 2.48
CA THR A 165 -3.49 0.37 2.10
C THR A 165 -3.26 1.32 0.94
N VAL A 166 -2.23 2.19 1.01
CA VAL A 166 -1.85 3.08 -0.10
C VAL A 166 -1.59 2.27 -1.37
N SER A 167 -0.91 1.11 -1.25
CA SER A 167 -0.64 0.21 -2.36
C SER A 167 -1.93 -0.14 -3.14
N GLU A 168 -2.98 -0.57 -2.43
CA GLU A 168 -4.25 -0.97 -3.05
C GLU A 168 -5.04 0.24 -3.58
N VAL A 169 -4.94 1.40 -2.93
CA VAL A 169 -5.57 2.65 -3.40
C VAL A 169 -4.94 3.16 -4.70
N ILE A 170 -3.64 2.95 -4.92
CA ILE A 170 -2.96 3.39 -6.15
C ILE A 170 -2.97 2.34 -7.27
N ARG A 171 -3.09 1.04 -6.95
CA ARG A 171 -2.88 -0.07 -7.89
C ARG A 171 -3.70 0.06 -9.18
N GLY A 172 -3.03 0.35 -10.29
CA GLY A 172 -3.66 0.44 -11.62
C GLY A 172 -4.51 1.69 -11.87
N SER A 173 -4.46 2.68 -10.96
CA SER A 173 -5.11 3.98 -11.13
C SER A 173 -4.04 5.03 -11.46
N GLN A 174 -3.97 5.45 -12.72
CA GLN A 174 -2.91 6.35 -13.20
C GLN A 174 -2.87 7.67 -12.42
N ILE A 175 -4.04 8.27 -12.15
CA ILE A 175 -4.15 9.54 -11.38
C ILE A 175 -3.55 9.37 -9.98
N ASN A 176 -3.85 8.25 -9.33
CA ASN A 176 -3.39 7.98 -7.97
C ASN A 176 -1.89 7.63 -7.95
N GLN A 177 -1.39 6.91 -8.96
CA GLN A 177 0.03 6.59 -9.14
C GLN A 177 0.85 7.84 -9.43
N ASP A 178 0.36 8.74 -10.29
CA ASP A 178 1.00 10.02 -10.60
C ASP A 178 1.04 10.92 -9.36
N TYR A 179 -0.06 10.99 -8.60
CA TYR A 179 -0.06 11.68 -7.31
C TYR A 179 1.00 11.10 -6.36
N PHE A 180 1.03 9.78 -6.19
CA PHE A 180 1.97 9.12 -5.29
C PHE A 180 3.43 9.39 -5.68
N ALA A 181 3.75 9.39 -6.97
CA ALA A 181 5.08 9.74 -7.47
C ALA A 181 5.50 11.19 -7.15
N SER A 182 4.53 12.10 -7.01
CA SER A 182 4.79 13.51 -6.65
C SER A 182 5.04 13.74 -5.16
N VAL A 183 4.76 12.75 -4.30
CA VAL A 183 4.93 12.87 -2.85
C VAL A 183 6.42 12.83 -2.50
N ASN A 184 6.85 13.80 -1.69
CA ASN A 184 8.21 13.87 -1.16
C ASN A 184 8.21 13.75 0.36
N ALA A 185 9.15 12.98 0.90
CA ALA A 185 9.41 12.94 2.32
C ALA A 185 10.01 14.27 2.80
N PRO A 186 9.68 14.72 4.02
CA PRO A 186 10.18 15.97 4.61
C PRO A 186 11.63 15.81 5.11
N SER A 187 12.55 15.55 4.18
CA SER A 187 14.00 15.47 4.42
C SER A 187 14.74 16.65 3.77
N ASN A 188 16.00 16.86 4.15
CA ASN A 188 16.87 17.82 3.46
C ASN A 188 18.08 17.10 2.83
N PRO A 189 18.16 16.96 1.49
CA PRO A 189 17.17 17.41 0.50
C PRO A 189 15.87 16.58 0.53
N PRO A 190 14.74 17.11 0.01
CA PRO A 190 13.50 16.34 -0.13
C PRO A 190 13.73 15.09 -0.97
N ARG A 191 13.18 13.96 -0.55
CA ARG A 191 13.34 12.67 -1.24
C ARG A 191 12.00 12.17 -1.77
N PRO A 192 11.91 11.73 -3.03
CA PRO A 192 10.70 11.13 -3.55
C PRO A 192 10.27 9.92 -2.72
N ALA A 193 8.96 9.75 -2.50
CA ALA A 193 8.39 8.65 -1.74
C ALA A 193 8.91 7.28 -2.23
N ILE A 194 9.00 7.10 -3.54
CA ILE A 194 9.49 5.88 -4.20
C ILE A 194 10.95 5.58 -3.78
N VAL A 195 11.80 6.60 -3.67
CA VAL A 195 13.20 6.41 -3.26
C VAL A 195 13.26 6.00 -1.78
N VAL A 196 12.48 6.65 -0.91
CA VAL A 196 12.41 6.30 0.53
C VAL A 196 11.90 4.88 0.75
N LEU A 197 10.90 4.47 -0.02
CA LEU A 197 10.40 3.10 -0.06
C LEU A 197 11.53 2.14 -0.46
N LEU A 198 12.18 2.34 -1.62
CA LEU A 198 13.26 1.45 -2.07
C LEU A 198 14.43 1.38 -1.07
N MET A 199 14.80 2.48 -0.42
CA MET A 199 15.79 2.49 0.66
C MET A 199 15.40 1.56 1.80
N SER A 200 14.13 1.58 2.21
CA SER A 200 13.59 0.69 3.25
C SER A 200 13.53 -0.76 2.78
N MET A 201 13.20 -0.99 1.50
CA MET A 201 13.11 -2.32 0.89
C MET A 201 14.45 -3.06 0.89
N VAL A 202 15.57 -2.37 0.68
CA VAL A 202 16.91 -2.98 0.57
C VAL A 202 17.73 -2.90 1.87
N ASN A 203 17.15 -2.32 2.93
CA ASN A 203 17.81 -2.21 4.22
C ASN A 203 17.61 -3.48 5.06
N GLU A 204 18.70 -4.20 5.31
CA GLU A 204 18.73 -5.46 6.07
C GLU A 204 18.27 -5.32 7.53
N ARG A 205 18.30 -4.10 8.08
CA ARG A 205 17.86 -3.83 9.46
C ARG A 205 16.34 -3.66 9.59
N GLN A 206 15.64 -3.49 8.46
CA GLN A 206 14.19 -3.29 8.50
C GLN A 206 13.44 -4.62 8.72
N PRO A 207 12.31 -4.60 9.47
CA PRO A 207 11.48 -5.78 9.65
C PRO A 207 11.03 -6.39 8.32
N PHE A 208 11.00 -7.72 8.26
CA PHE A 208 10.58 -8.45 7.06
C PHE A 208 9.22 -7.97 6.52
N VAL A 209 8.23 -7.83 7.40
CA VAL A 209 6.87 -7.38 7.05
C VAL A 209 6.86 -5.99 6.40
N LEU A 210 7.70 -5.07 6.89
CA LEU A 210 7.83 -3.73 6.31
C LEU A 210 8.46 -3.81 4.91
N ARG A 211 9.53 -4.60 4.75
CA ARG A 211 10.18 -4.80 3.43
C ARG A 211 9.20 -5.39 2.40
N CYS A 212 8.32 -6.30 2.81
CA CYS A 212 7.25 -6.84 1.97
C CYS A 212 6.19 -5.80 1.60
N ALA A 213 5.70 -5.02 2.56
CA ALA A 213 4.72 -3.96 2.31
C ALA A 213 5.25 -2.92 1.32
N VAL A 214 6.51 -2.52 1.50
CA VAL A 214 7.22 -1.60 0.61
C VAL A 214 7.35 -2.17 -0.81
N LEU A 215 7.75 -3.43 -0.95
CA LEU A 215 7.78 -4.10 -2.26
C LEU A 215 6.40 -4.11 -2.91
N TYR A 216 5.36 -4.46 -2.15
CA TYR A 216 3.98 -4.46 -2.64
C TYR A 216 3.51 -3.08 -3.12
N CYS A 217 3.87 -2.03 -2.38
CA CYS A 217 3.59 -0.65 -2.79
C CYS A 217 4.30 -0.28 -4.10
N PHE A 218 5.56 -0.68 -4.26
CA PHE A 218 6.31 -0.46 -5.50
C PHE A 218 5.70 -1.22 -6.69
N GLN A 219 5.27 -2.48 -6.47
CA GLN A 219 4.57 -3.26 -7.49
C GLN A 219 3.24 -2.61 -7.89
N CYS A 220 2.48 -2.10 -6.93
CA CYS A 220 1.21 -1.42 -7.19
C CYS A 220 1.39 -0.07 -7.90
N PHE A 221 2.47 0.65 -7.60
CA PHE A 221 2.86 1.86 -8.32
C PHE A 221 3.13 1.59 -9.81
N LEU A 222 3.76 0.45 -10.13
CA LEU A 222 4.11 0.07 -11.50
C LEU A 222 3.01 -0.68 -12.26
N TYR A 223 2.04 -1.27 -11.55
CA TYR A 223 1.00 -2.07 -12.17
C TYR A 223 0.18 -1.24 -13.17
N LYS A 224 0.23 -1.65 -14.45
CA LYS A 224 -0.38 -0.95 -15.61
C LYS A 224 0.10 0.50 -15.83
N ASN A 225 1.26 0.87 -15.27
CA ASN A 225 1.82 2.22 -15.34
C ASN A 225 3.09 2.25 -16.19
N GLN A 226 2.95 2.27 -17.52
CA GLN A 226 4.10 2.28 -18.44
C GLN A 226 4.99 3.52 -18.28
N LYS A 227 4.40 4.65 -17.86
CA LYS A 227 5.14 5.89 -17.55
C LYS A 227 6.08 5.67 -16.36
N GLY A 228 5.55 5.18 -15.23
CA GLY A 228 6.35 4.87 -14.05
C GLY A 228 7.41 3.80 -14.32
N GLN A 229 7.08 2.78 -15.11
CA GLN A 229 8.05 1.76 -15.55
C GLN A 229 9.23 2.40 -16.32
N ALA A 230 8.94 3.29 -17.27
CA ALA A 230 9.96 4.01 -18.03
C ALA A 230 10.81 4.93 -17.15
N GLU A 231 10.19 5.64 -16.20
CA GLU A 231 10.91 6.50 -15.24
C GLU A 231 11.91 5.69 -14.40
N ILE A 232 11.52 4.50 -13.90
CA ILE A 232 12.41 3.63 -13.15
C ILE A 232 13.57 3.14 -14.01
N VAL A 233 13.32 2.61 -15.20
CA VAL A 233 14.38 2.07 -16.08
C VAL A 233 15.31 3.18 -16.57
N ALA A 234 14.81 4.38 -16.83
CA ALA A 234 15.64 5.53 -17.19
C ALA A 234 16.71 5.85 -16.12
N THR A 235 16.42 5.62 -14.84
CA THR A 235 17.41 5.83 -13.76
C THR A 235 18.59 4.85 -13.74
N LEU A 236 18.52 3.77 -14.54
CA LEU A 236 19.60 2.79 -14.72
C LEU A 236 20.46 3.09 -15.95
N LEU A 237 19.97 3.95 -16.85
CA LEU A 237 20.67 4.29 -18.07
C LEU A 237 21.66 5.44 -17.84
N PRO A 238 22.78 5.47 -18.59
CA PRO A 238 23.69 6.61 -18.57
C PRO A 238 22.92 7.88 -18.94
N SER A 239 22.80 8.81 -17.99
CA SER A 239 22.16 10.11 -18.19
C SER A 239 23.01 11.18 -17.53
N THR A 240 22.88 12.42 -18.00
CA THR A 240 23.60 13.60 -17.48
C THR A 240 23.06 14.07 -16.12
N ILE A 241 22.32 13.23 -15.40
CA ILE A 241 21.68 13.58 -14.13
C ILE A 241 22.75 13.63 -13.04
N ASP A 242 22.67 14.65 -12.18
CA ASP A 242 23.61 14.92 -11.09
C ASP A 242 23.92 13.66 -10.26
N ALA A 243 25.19 13.26 -10.27
CA ALA A 243 25.71 12.05 -9.62
C ALA A 243 25.64 12.08 -8.08
N THR A 244 25.14 13.17 -7.49
CA THR A 244 25.09 13.38 -6.03
C THR A 244 23.80 12.87 -5.38
N SER A 245 22.75 12.59 -6.17
CA SER A 245 21.47 12.11 -5.66
C SER A 245 21.29 10.60 -5.83
N LEU A 246 20.80 9.93 -4.79
CA LEU A 246 20.55 8.48 -4.81
C LEU A 246 19.30 8.18 -5.63
N SER A 247 19.46 7.44 -6.74
CA SER A 247 18.36 7.09 -7.65
C SER A 247 17.70 5.75 -7.31
N ALA A 248 16.50 5.52 -7.85
CA ALA A 248 15.81 4.23 -7.77
C ALA A 248 16.64 3.09 -8.37
N GLY A 249 17.24 3.32 -9.55
CA GLY A 249 18.10 2.36 -10.22
C GLY A 249 19.34 1.99 -9.41
N GLN A 250 19.99 2.95 -8.76
CA GLN A 250 21.13 2.67 -7.87
C GLN A 250 20.72 1.79 -6.68
N LEU A 251 19.57 2.05 -6.06
CA LEU A 251 19.04 1.23 -4.97
C LEU A 251 18.71 -0.20 -5.42
N LEU A 252 18.09 -0.35 -6.60
CA LEU A 252 17.77 -1.65 -7.17
C LEU A 252 19.05 -2.43 -7.52
N CYS A 253 20.05 -1.81 -8.15
CA CYS A 253 21.35 -2.44 -8.40
C CYS A 253 22.07 -2.83 -7.10
N GLY A 254 22.07 -1.94 -6.10
CA GLY A 254 22.64 -2.22 -4.78
C GLY A 254 21.95 -3.40 -4.09
N GLY A 255 20.63 -3.48 -4.18
CA GLY A 255 19.86 -4.61 -3.67
C GLY A 255 20.11 -5.91 -4.44
N LEU A 256 20.19 -5.85 -5.77
CA LEU A 256 20.38 -7.00 -6.65
C LEU A 256 21.73 -7.69 -6.41
N PHE A 257 22.78 -6.91 -6.13
CA PHE A 257 24.13 -7.42 -5.90
C PHE A 257 24.56 -7.41 -4.42
N SER A 258 23.61 -7.19 -3.50
CA SER A 258 23.85 -7.25 -2.05
C SER A 258 24.22 -8.65 -1.56
N THR A 259 24.89 -8.74 -0.40
CA THR A 259 25.09 -9.99 0.33
C THR A 259 23.82 -10.55 0.95
N ASP A 260 22.79 -9.72 1.18
CA ASP A 260 21.48 -10.15 1.67
C ASP A 260 20.61 -10.72 0.57
N SER A 261 20.26 -11.99 0.76
CA SER A 261 19.42 -12.74 -0.15
C SER A 261 17.99 -12.18 -0.27
N LEU A 262 17.46 -11.51 0.77
CA LEU A 262 16.14 -10.88 0.71
C LEU A 262 16.20 -9.61 -0.14
N SER A 263 17.21 -8.76 0.05
CA SER A 263 17.50 -7.61 -0.83
C SER A 263 17.59 -8.04 -2.29
N ASN A 264 18.30 -9.13 -2.59
CA ASN A 264 18.41 -9.62 -3.96
C ASN A 264 17.04 -9.98 -4.54
N TRP A 265 16.21 -10.70 -3.76
CA TRP A 265 14.87 -11.10 -4.19
C TRP A 265 13.96 -9.91 -4.44
N CYS A 266 13.88 -8.98 -3.47
CA CYS A 266 13.05 -7.80 -3.60
C CYS A 266 13.46 -6.93 -4.79
N ALA A 267 14.77 -6.71 -5.00
CA ALA A 267 15.27 -5.94 -6.12
C ALA A 267 14.98 -6.63 -7.47
N ALA A 268 15.17 -7.95 -7.54
CA ALA A 268 14.89 -8.71 -8.75
C ALA A 268 13.39 -8.67 -9.13
N VAL A 269 12.51 -8.87 -8.15
CA VAL A 269 11.06 -8.78 -8.34
C VAL A 269 10.64 -7.35 -8.68
N ALA A 270 11.19 -6.34 -8.02
CA ALA A 270 10.91 -4.94 -8.34
C ALA A 270 11.31 -4.58 -9.78
N LEU A 271 12.47 -5.05 -10.25
CA LEU A 271 12.90 -4.90 -11.64
C LEU A 271 11.97 -5.65 -12.61
N ALA A 272 11.57 -6.88 -12.29
CA ALA A 272 10.61 -7.63 -13.10
C ALA A 272 9.29 -6.86 -13.29
N HIS A 273 8.78 -6.20 -12.24
CA HIS A 273 7.60 -5.34 -12.34
C HIS A 273 7.83 -4.06 -13.16
N ALA A 274 9.06 -3.55 -13.24
CA ALA A 274 9.42 -2.44 -14.13
C ALA A 274 9.40 -2.84 -15.62
N LEU A 275 9.50 -4.14 -15.92
CA LEU A 275 9.53 -4.68 -17.29
C LEU A 275 8.22 -5.38 -17.71
N LEU A 276 7.34 -5.66 -16.75
CA LEU A 276 6.14 -6.45 -16.96
C LEU A 276 5.26 -5.82 -18.05
N GLU A 277 4.94 -6.61 -19.07
CA GLU A 277 4.14 -6.20 -20.24
C GLU A 277 4.66 -4.92 -20.96
N ASN A 278 5.98 -4.68 -20.91
CA ASN A 278 6.59 -3.48 -21.50
C ASN A 278 7.84 -3.80 -22.34
N SER A 279 7.64 -4.13 -23.62
CA SER A 279 8.72 -4.50 -24.55
C SER A 279 9.77 -3.41 -24.71
N THR A 280 9.35 -2.13 -24.77
CA THR A 280 10.26 -1.00 -24.88
C THR A 280 11.24 -0.96 -23.71
N GLN A 281 10.76 -1.15 -22.47
CA GLN A 281 11.63 -1.12 -21.30
C GLN A 281 12.54 -2.35 -21.20
N LYS A 282 12.11 -3.51 -21.70
CA LYS A 282 12.99 -4.69 -21.84
C LYS A 282 14.18 -4.38 -22.75
N GLU A 283 13.93 -3.80 -23.92
CA GLU A 283 14.98 -3.37 -24.85
C GLU A 283 15.90 -2.30 -24.25
N GLN A 284 15.33 -1.33 -23.53
CA GLN A 284 16.13 -0.32 -22.84
C GLN A 284 17.04 -0.93 -21.77
N LEU A 285 16.54 -1.88 -20.99
CA LEU A 285 17.33 -2.50 -19.91
C LEU A 285 18.55 -3.27 -20.43
N LEU A 286 18.49 -3.82 -21.65
CA LEU A 286 19.65 -4.48 -22.29
C LEU A 286 20.85 -3.54 -22.51
N ARG A 287 20.61 -2.23 -22.52
CA ARG A 287 21.64 -1.20 -22.71
C ARG A 287 22.38 -0.87 -21.41
N VAL A 288 21.90 -1.33 -20.26
CA VAL A 288 22.51 -1.04 -18.95
C VAL A 288 23.85 -1.77 -18.82
N GLN A 289 24.91 -1.00 -18.57
CA GLN A 289 26.27 -1.48 -18.36
C GLN A 289 26.70 -1.21 -16.92
N LEU A 290 27.28 -2.21 -16.28
CA LEU A 290 27.82 -2.14 -14.92
C LEU A 290 29.32 -1.91 -14.98
N ALA A 291 29.81 -1.00 -14.14
CA ALA A 291 31.23 -0.81 -13.94
C ALA A 291 31.83 -2.03 -13.22
N THR A 292 32.96 -2.52 -13.73
CA THR A 292 33.73 -3.63 -13.15
C THR A 292 35.00 -3.09 -12.48
N SER A 293 35.78 -3.97 -11.84
CA SER A 293 37.06 -3.59 -11.24
C SER A 293 38.00 -2.97 -12.28
N ILE A 294 38.85 -2.05 -11.82
CA ILE A 294 39.80 -1.33 -12.69
C ILE A 294 40.57 -2.31 -13.58
N GLY A 295 40.52 -2.09 -14.89
CA GLY A 295 41.18 -2.92 -15.91
C GLY A 295 40.30 -3.98 -16.57
N ASN A 296 39.09 -4.23 -16.06
CA ASN A 296 38.12 -5.12 -16.70
C ASN A 296 37.12 -4.34 -17.58
N PRO A 297 36.63 -4.93 -18.67
CA PRO A 297 35.58 -4.33 -19.48
C PRO A 297 34.26 -4.25 -18.68
N PRO A 298 33.37 -3.30 -19.00
CA PRO A 298 32.03 -3.25 -18.43
C PRO A 298 31.26 -4.54 -18.78
N VAL A 299 30.35 -4.92 -17.89
CA VAL A 299 29.47 -6.09 -18.07
C VAL A 299 28.03 -5.63 -18.13
N SER A 300 27.23 -6.17 -19.06
CA SER A 300 25.80 -5.82 -19.11
C SER A 300 25.08 -6.34 -17.85
N LEU A 301 24.01 -5.64 -17.46
CA LEU A 301 23.18 -6.05 -16.32
C LEU A 301 22.68 -7.50 -16.50
N LEU A 302 22.20 -7.84 -17.70
CA LEU A 302 21.73 -9.19 -18.03
C LEU A 302 22.83 -10.24 -17.88
N GLN A 303 24.03 -9.97 -18.39
CA GLN A 303 25.15 -10.90 -18.28
C GLN A 303 25.55 -11.08 -16.82
N GLN A 304 25.55 -10.01 -16.01
CA GLN A 304 25.89 -10.10 -14.61
C GLN A 304 24.86 -10.92 -13.80
N CYS A 305 23.56 -10.75 -14.04
CA CYS A 305 22.53 -11.60 -13.45
C CYS A 305 22.75 -13.08 -13.82
N THR A 306 23.10 -13.35 -15.08
CA THR A 306 23.38 -14.71 -15.55
C THR A 306 24.65 -15.30 -14.91
N ASN A 307 25.68 -14.49 -14.69
CA ASN A 307 26.90 -14.92 -14.01
C ASN A 307 26.60 -15.38 -12.57
N ILE A 308 25.75 -14.65 -11.84
CA ILE A 308 25.37 -14.98 -10.45
C ILE A 308 24.68 -16.34 -10.36
N LEU A 309 23.88 -16.72 -11.36
CA LEU A 309 23.25 -18.05 -11.43
C LEU A 309 24.25 -19.21 -11.47
N SER A 310 25.37 -19.01 -12.16
CA SER A 310 26.43 -20.01 -12.32
C SER A 310 27.39 -20.08 -11.15
N GLN A 311 27.52 -18.98 -10.39
CA GLN A 311 28.25 -18.96 -9.13
C GLN A 311 27.43 -19.77 -8.11
N GLY A 312 28.10 -20.62 -7.32
CA GLY A 312 27.51 -21.65 -6.44
C GLY A 312 26.63 -21.16 -5.29
N ASP A 313 26.03 -19.98 -5.41
CA ASP A 313 25.32 -19.33 -4.33
C ASP A 313 23.99 -20.00 -3.98
N LYS A 314 23.67 -19.93 -2.69
CA LYS A 314 22.51 -20.48 -1.98
C LYS A 314 21.30 -20.68 -2.90
N ILE A 315 20.69 -21.87 -2.88
CA ILE A 315 19.51 -22.30 -3.67
C ILE A 315 18.43 -21.22 -3.80
N ASN A 316 18.24 -20.41 -2.75
CA ASN A 316 17.31 -19.30 -2.76
C ASN A 316 17.63 -18.27 -3.87
N ARG A 317 18.90 -17.88 -4.12
CA ARG A 317 19.33 -16.98 -5.22
C ARG A 317 19.00 -17.51 -6.63
N ARG A 318 19.06 -18.82 -6.85
CA ARG A 318 18.85 -19.43 -8.17
C ARG A 318 17.42 -19.37 -8.69
N PHE A 319 16.41 -19.44 -7.81
CA PHE A 319 15.01 -19.21 -8.21
C PHE A 319 14.74 -17.74 -8.60
N LYS A 320 15.61 -16.80 -8.20
CA LYS A 320 15.39 -15.33 -8.28
C LYS A 320 15.77 -14.73 -9.62
N ASP A 321 16.91 -15.15 -10.18
CA ASP A 321 17.35 -14.64 -11.48
C ASP A 321 16.65 -15.37 -12.65
N VAL A 322 16.09 -16.57 -12.41
CA VAL A 322 15.22 -17.23 -13.38
C VAL A 322 14.02 -16.36 -13.71
N VAL A 323 13.44 -15.63 -12.75
CA VAL A 323 12.31 -14.72 -13.03
C VAL A 323 12.73 -13.58 -13.97
N ILE A 324 13.92 -13.01 -13.80
CA ILE A 324 14.43 -11.95 -14.71
C ILE A 324 14.76 -12.55 -16.09
N VAL A 325 15.37 -13.73 -16.14
CA VAL A 325 15.81 -14.38 -17.38
C VAL A 325 14.64 -14.99 -18.18
N THR A 326 13.56 -15.46 -17.52
CA THR A 326 12.36 -16.02 -18.18
C THR A 326 11.33 -14.98 -18.59
N LEU A 327 11.49 -13.72 -18.19
CA LEU A 327 10.64 -12.61 -18.66
C LEU A 327 11.16 -11.96 -19.96
N ASN A 328 12.30 -12.41 -20.50
CA ASN A 328 12.76 -12.05 -21.85
C ASN A 328 12.13 -12.95 -22.91
#